data_AF-N8X2E0-F1
#
_entry.id   AF-N8X2E0-F1
#
_cell.length_a   1.000
_cell.length_b   1.000
_cell.length_c   1.000
_cell.angle_alpha   90.00
_cell.angle_beta   90.00
_cell.angle_gamma   90.00
#
_symmetry.space_group_name_H-M   'P 1'
#
loop_
_entity.id
_entity.type
_entity.pdbx_description
1 polymer ?
#
loop_
_entity_poly.entity_id
_entity_poly.type
_entity_poly.pdbx_seq_one_letter_code
_entity_poly.pdbx_strand_id
1 'polypeptide(L)'
;MDNIKHFLFLFLFIIILVKLVVLPVNEFFILPNYLEYKAKNIKNIKKGYACYKGKYKTRSGNYVYEYVVDNTGMTSFSGLKVRFPFLYKRGEFFKKIENNSQKCIDVNYVEINYFFIKKKYIYDFI
;
A
#
# COMPACT_ATOMS: atom_id res chain seq x y z
N MET A 1 18.70 24.85 -38.64
CA MET A 1 19.20 24.57 -37.27
C MET A 1 18.15 24.91 -36.19
N ASP A 2 17.25 25.88 -36.43
CA ASP A 2 16.29 26.33 -35.42
C ASP A 2 15.15 25.35 -35.12
N ASN A 3 14.72 24.54 -36.10
CA ASN A 3 13.71 23.49 -35.88
C ASN A 3 14.16 22.44 -34.86
N ILE A 4 15.45 22.11 -34.82
CA ILE A 4 16.01 21.15 -33.86
C ILE A 4 16.00 21.74 -32.45
N LYS A 5 16.32 23.04 -32.30
CA LYS A 5 16.26 23.74 -31.02
C LYS A 5 14.83 23.83 -30.49
N HIS A 6 13.87 24.15 -31.36
CA HIS A 6 12.45 24.18 -30.99
C HIS A 6 11.93 22.80 -30.60
N PHE A 7 12.30 21.75 -31.34
CA PHE A 7 11.95 20.37 -30.99
C PHE A 7 12.51 19.97 -29.62
N LEU A 8 13.80 20.24 -29.37
CA LEU A 8 14.44 19.94 -28.09
C LEU A 8 13.78 20.71 -26.93
N PHE A 9 13.46 21.97 -27.13
CA PHE A 9 12.76 22.78 -26.14
C PHE A 9 11.37 22.22 -25.82
N LEU A 10 10.58 21.89 -26.84
CA LEU A 10 9.24 21.32 -26.68
C LEU A 10 9.30 19.95 -25.98
N PHE A 11 10.28 19.13 -26.33
CA PHE A 11 10.52 17.84 -25.70
C PHE A 11 10.88 17.98 -24.21
N LEU A 12 11.75 18.93 -23.87
CA LEU A 12 12.10 19.24 -22.48
C LEU A 12 10.89 19.75 -21.69
N PHE A 13 10.08 20.60 -22.31
CA PHE A 13 8.84 21.10 -21.71
C PHE A 13 7.85 19.96 -21.43
N ILE A 14 7.68 19.01 -22.36
CA ILE A 14 6.85 17.82 -22.16
C ILE A 14 7.38 16.96 -21.00
N ILE A 15 8.70 16.74 -20.92
CA ILE A 15 9.30 15.98 -19.81
C ILE A 15 9.01 16.66 -18.47
N ILE A 16 9.16 17.98 -18.39
CA ILE A 16 8.87 18.76 -17.19
C ILE A 16 7.39 18.64 -16.82
N LEU A 17 6.48 18.78 -17.79
CA LEU A 17 5.04 18.65 -17.57
C LEU A 17 4.67 17.26 -17.05
N VAL A 18 5.22 16.19 -17.65
CA VAL A 18 5.00 14.81 -17.21
C VAL A 18 5.51 14.62 -15.77
N LYS A 19 6.69 15.13 -15.45
CA LYS A 19 7.29 14.98 -14.11
C LYS A 19 6.60 15.80 -13.03
N LEU A 20 6.18 17.03 -13.33
CA LEU A 20 5.62 17.95 -12.33
C LEU A 20 4.10 17.83 -12.20
N VAL A 21 3.40 17.38 -13.23
CA VAL A 21 1.93 17.33 -13.23
C VAL A 21 1.43 15.90 -13.30
N VAL A 22 1.80 15.17 -14.35
CA VAL A 22 1.19 13.84 -14.62
C VAL A 22 1.57 12.83 -13.53
N LEU A 23 2.85 12.74 -13.18
CA LEU A 23 3.31 11.79 -12.16
C LEU A 23 2.71 12.09 -10.78
N PRO A 24 2.74 13.33 -10.26
CA PRO A 24 2.09 13.66 -8.99
C PRO A 24 0.58 13.43 -9.01
N VAL A 25 -0.12 13.79 -10.10
CA VAL A 25 -1.55 13.54 -10.20
C VAL A 25 -1.86 12.04 -10.14
N ASN A 26 -1.10 11.22 -10.85
CA ASN A 26 -1.26 9.78 -10.82
C ASN A 26 -0.99 9.19 -9.42
N GLU A 27 0.06 9.67 -8.74
CA GLU A 27 0.47 9.13 -7.44
C GLU A 27 -0.44 9.59 -6.28
N PHE A 28 -0.87 10.85 -6.27
CA PHE A 28 -1.64 11.43 -5.17
C PHE A 28 -3.16 11.33 -5.35
N PHE A 29 -3.66 11.20 -6.58
CA PHE A 29 -5.11 11.16 -6.83
C PHE A 29 -5.58 9.85 -7.45
N ILE A 30 -5.00 9.44 -8.58
CA ILE A 30 -5.50 8.27 -9.33
C ILE A 30 -5.23 6.98 -8.58
N LEU A 31 -3.98 6.77 -8.17
CA LEU A 31 -3.56 5.56 -7.48
C LEU A 31 -4.38 5.33 -6.19
N PRO A 32 -4.50 6.28 -5.23
CA PRO A 32 -5.28 6.04 -4.02
C PRO A 32 -6.73 5.65 -4.29
N ASN A 33 -7.37 6.30 -5.26
CA ASN A 33 -8.75 5.99 -5.64
C ASN A 33 -8.86 4.59 -6.29
N TYR A 34 -7.90 4.22 -7.15
CA TYR A 34 -7.84 2.88 -7.73
C TYR A 34 -7.63 1.81 -6.65
N LEU A 35 -6.73 2.06 -5.70
CA LEU A 35 -6.47 1.14 -4.59
C LEU A 35 -7.74 0.94 -3.74
N GLU A 36 -8.45 2.01 -3.42
CA GLU A 36 -9.69 1.97 -2.64
C GLU A 36 -10.81 1.23 -3.39
N TYR A 37 -10.98 1.52 -4.68
CA TYR A 37 -11.96 0.83 -5.53
C TYR A 37 -11.69 -0.68 -5.61
N LYS A 38 -10.44 -1.07 -5.87
CA LYS A 38 -10.05 -2.49 -5.92
C LYS A 38 -10.30 -3.19 -4.59
N ALA A 39 -10.01 -2.53 -3.47
CA ALA A 39 -10.20 -3.08 -2.15
C ALA A 39 -11.66 -3.26 -1.73
N LYS A 40 -12.59 -2.46 -2.28
CA LYS A 40 -14.04 -2.56 -2.00
C LYS A 40 -14.73 -3.69 -2.77
N ASN A 41 -14.15 -4.17 -3.88
CA ASN A 41 -14.78 -5.20 -4.70
C ASN A 41 -14.45 -6.61 -4.19
N ILE A 42 -15.50 -7.33 -3.75
CA ILE A 42 -15.43 -8.65 -3.14
C ILE A 42 -14.72 -9.70 -4.02
N LYS A 43 -14.79 -9.54 -5.36
CA LYS A 43 -14.14 -10.45 -6.31
C LYS A 43 -12.62 -10.37 -6.28
N ASN A 44 -12.04 -9.30 -5.75
CA ASN A 44 -10.58 -9.15 -5.61
C ASN A 44 -10.07 -9.70 -4.26
N ILE A 45 -10.97 -10.16 -3.38
CA ILE A 45 -10.60 -10.68 -2.07
C ILE A 45 -10.06 -12.11 -2.25
N LYS A 46 -8.84 -12.32 -1.78
CA LYS A 46 -8.17 -13.60 -1.69
C LYS A 46 -8.14 -14.07 -0.24
N LYS A 47 -8.17 -15.38 -0.04
CA LYS A 47 -7.90 -16.00 1.26
C LYS A 47 -6.41 -16.30 1.36
N GLY A 48 -5.83 -16.07 2.53
CA GLY A 48 -4.45 -16.37 2.84
C GLY A 48 -4.22 -16.40 4.34
N TYR A 49 -2.96 -16.37 4.75
CA TYR A 49 -2.59 -16.36 6.16
C TYR A 49 -1.67 -15.20 6.50
N ALA A 50 -1.85 -14.63 7.68
CA ALA A 50 -1.01 -13.59 8.25
C ALA A 50 -0.21 -14.14 9.44
N CYS A 51 1.12 -14.09 9.37
CA CYS A 51 2.01 -14.50 10.47
C CYS A 51 2.68 -13.27 11.08
N TYR A 52 2.62 -13.13 12.39
CA TYR A 52 3.35 -12.08 13.09
C TYR A 52 4.87 -12.31 13.02
N LYS A 53 5.65 -11.24 12.84
CA LYS A 53 7.12 -11.28 12.85
C LYS A 53 7.73 -10.47 13.98
N GLY A 54 7.03 -9.44 14.45
CA GLY A 54 7.49 -8.63 15.57
C GLY A 54 6.90 -7.22 15.53
N LYS A 55 7.29 -6.42 16.52
CA LYS A 55 7.05 -4.99 16.51
C LYS A 55 8.24 -4.24 17.12
N TYR A 56 8.51 -3.05 16.63
CA TYR A 56 9.56 -2.18 17.14
C TYR A 56 9.07 -0.74 17.25
N LYS A 57 9.66 0.04 18.16
CA LYS A 57 9.32 1.43 18.37
C LYS A 57 10.26 2.33 17.57
N THR A 58 9.71 3.25 16.79
CA THR A 58 10.49 4.24 16.06
C THR A 58 11.01 5.32 17.00
N ARG A 59 12.00 6.09 16.55
CA ARG A 59 12.49 7.27 17.29
C ARG A 59 11.38 8.29 17.57
N SER A 60 10.37 8.36 16.70
CA SER A 60 9.19 9.22 16.88
C SER A 60 8.14 8.66 17.86
N GLY A 61 8.41 7.52 18.49
CA GLY A 61 7.52 6.88 19.46
C GLY A 61 6.42 5.98 18.88
N ASN A 62 6.32 5.87 17.55
CA ASN A 62 5.31 5.04 16.89
C ASN A 62 5.74 3.56 16.88
N TYR A 63 4.80 2.64 16.99
CA TYR A 63 5.10 1.21 16.83
C TYR A 63 4.99 0.82 15.36
N VAL A 64 5.97 0.08 14.84
CA VAL A 64 5.90 -0.59 13.55
C VAL A 64 5.71 -2.08 13.80
N TYR A 65 4.68 -2.64 13.19
CA TYR A 65 4.35 -4.05 13.21
C TYR A 65 4.87 -4.70 11.93
N GLU A 66 5.56 -5.82 12.09
CA GLU A 66 6.04 -6.67 11.01
C GLU A 66 5.22 -7.95 10.97
N TYR A 67 4.77 -8.32 9.79
CA TYR A 67 4.01 -9.54 9.56
C TYR A 67 4.20 -10.02 8.12
N VAL A 68 3.85 -11.28 7.85
CA VAL A 68 3.93 -11.88 6.52
C VAL A 68 2.52 -12.26 6.08
N VAL A 69 2.17 -11.98 4.82
CA VAL A 69 0.90 -12.40 4.19
C VAL A 69 1.21 -13.25 2.96
N ASP A 70 0.86 -14.54 2.99
CA ASP A 70 1.20 -15.53 1.95
C ASP A 70 2.65 -15.37 1.48
N ASN A 71 3.60 -15.55 2.41
CA ASN A 71 5.05 -15.45 2.18
C ASN A 71 5.57 -14.09 1.70
N THR A 72 4.74 -13.04 1.67
CA THR A 72 5.18 -11.67 1.37
C THR A 72 5.34 -10.87 2.67
N GLY A 73 6.54 -10.37 2.93
CA GLY A 73 6.82 -9.52 4.09
C GLY A 73 6.12 -8.17 4.00
N MET A 74 5.51 -7.75 5.10
CA MET A 74 4.73 -6.52 5.22
C MET A 74 5.11 -5.79 6.52
N THR A 75 5.17 -4.46 6.43
CA THR A 75 5.41 -3.58 7.58
C THR A 75 4.29 -2.56 7.69
N SER A 76 3.90 -2.18 8.91
CA SER A 76 2.81 -1.24 9.13
C SER A 76 2.92 -0.48 10.45
N PHE A 77 2.71 0.84 10.42
CA PHE A 77 2.83 1.73 11.58
C PHE A 77 1.55 1.80 12.42
N SER A 78 1.54 1.28 13.63
CA SER A 78 0.61 1.72 14.67
C SER A 78 0.84 3.22 14.93
N GLY A 79 -0.08 4.06 14.45
CA GLY A 79 -0.05 5.53 14.62
C GLY A 79 -0.11 6.35 13.33
N LEU A 80 0.38 5.85 12.20
CA LEU A 80 0.28 6.57 10.92
C LEU A 80 -0.97 6.13 10.13
N LYS A 81 -1.75 7.11 9.66
CA LYS A 81 -2.89 6.96 8.74
C LYS A 81 -2.43 6.47 7.36
N VAL A 82 -1.91 5.25 7.26
CA VAL A 82 -1.97 4.55 5.99
C VAL A 82 -3.45 4.33 5.75
N ARG A 83 -3.99 4.90 4.65
CA ARG A 83 -5.38 4.69 4.21
C ARG A 83 -5.55 3.20 3.93
N PHE A 84 -5.83 2.46 4.99
CA PHE A 84 -6.41 1.15 4.93
C PHE A 84 -7.86 1.36 4.51
N PRO A 85 -8.43 0.54 3.63
CA PRO A 85 -9.85 0.64 3.29
C PRO A 85 -10.75 0.48 4.54
N PHE A 86 -10.24 -0.10 5.64
CA PHE A 86 -10.96 -0.29 6.89
C PHE A 86 -10.07 0.05 8.10
N LEU A 87 -9.81 1.35 8.32
CA LEU A 87 -9.03 1.84 9.47
C LEU A 87 -9.46 1.25 10.82
N TYR A 88 -10.75 1.00 11.01
CA TYR A 88 -11.32 0.45 12.25
C TYR A 88 -10.89 -0.99 12.53
N LYS A 89 -10.73 -1.84 11.51
CA LYS A 89 -10.29 -3.24 11.67
C LYS A 89 -8.80 -3.39 11.96
N ARG A 90 -8.03 -2.31 11.81
CA ARG A 90 -6.57 -2.35 11.95
C ARG A 90 -6.10 -2.61 13.38
N GLY A 91 -6.76 -1.99 14.36
CA GLY A 91 -6.44 -2.23 15.77
C GLY A 91 -6.73 -3.68 16.16
N GLU A 92 -7.87 -4.20 15.72
CA GLU A 92 -8.25 -5.60 15.90
C GLU A 92 -7.25 -6.54 15.23
N PHE A 93 -6.76 -6.19 14.04
CA PHE A 93 -5.70 -6.93 13.34
C PHE A 93 -4.45 -7.05 14.17
N PHE A 94 -3.85 -5.93 14.58
CA PHE A 94 -2.61 -6.00 15.34
C PHE A 94 -2.80 -6.71 16.67
N LYS A 95 -3.92 -6.51 17.35
CA LYS A 95 -4.24 -7.22 18.58
C LYS A 95 -4.37 -8.74 18.34
N LYS A 96 -5.08 -9.16 17.28
CA LYS A 96 -5.27 -10.58 16.96
C LYS A 96 -3.95 -11.24 16.54
N ILE A 97 -3.13 -10.60 15.70
CA ILE A 97 -1.84 -11.18 15.28
C ILE A 97 -0.85 -11.24 16.45
N GLU A 98 -0.87 -10.25 17.34
CA GLU A 98 0.03 -10.19 18.50
C GLU A 98 -0.36 -11.28 19.52
N ASN A 99 -1.66 -11.42 19.81
CA ASN A 99 -2.18 -12.48 20.67
C ASN A 99 -1.90 -13.89 20.10
N ASN A 100 -1.91 -14.03 18.77
CA ASN A 100 -1.63 -15.28 18.08
C ASN A 100 -0.18 -15.34 17.56
N SER A 101 0.76 -14.64 18.18
CA SER A 101 2.15 -14.49 17.70
C SER A 101 2.88 -15.79 17.33
N GLN A 102 2.52 -16.92 17.94
CA GLN A 102 3.10 -18.23 17.66
C GLN A 102 2.51 -18.93 16.42
N LYS A 103 1.40 -18.43 15.86
CA LYS A 103 0.66 -19.06 14.75
C LYS A 103 0.32 -18.02 13.67
N CYS A 104 0.13 -18.51 12.46
CA CYS A 104 -0.46 -17.69 11.41
C CYS A 104 -1.98 -17.73 11.55
N ILE A 105 -2.64 -16.59 11.31
CA ILE A 105 -4.09 -16.48 11.32
C ILE A 105 -4.62 -16.38 9.91
N ASP A 106 -5.78 -16.98 9.64
CA ASP A 106 -6.41 -16.86 8.35
C ASP A 106 -6.98 -15.45 8.15
N VAL A 107 -6.71 -14.90 6.97
CA VAL A 107 -7.09 -13.55 6.59
C VAL A 107 -7.62 -13.53 5.17
N ASN A 108 -8.62 -12.69 4.98
CA ASN A 108 -9.00 -12.19 3.68
C ASN A 108 -8.09 -10.99 3.36
N TYR A 109 -7.51 -10.92 2.17
CA TYR A 109 -6.69 -9.80 1.73
C TYR A 109 -6.93 -9.48 0.26
N VAL A 110 -6.59 -8.27 -0.15
CA VAL A 110 -6.62 -7.82 -1.55
C VAL A 110 -5.20 -7.53 -1.98
N GLU A 111 -4.81 -8.08 -3.12
CA GLU A 111 -3.55 -7.77 -3.78
C GLU A 111 -3.80 -6.73 -4.86
N ILE A 112 -3.05 -5.64 -4.81
CA ILE A 112 -3.16 -4.54 -5.76
C ILE A 112 -1.84 -4.40 -6.49
N ASN A 113 -1.94 -4.59 -7.81
CA ASN A 113 -0.85 -4.41 -8.76
C ASN A 113 -1.21 -3.21 -9.64
N TYR A 114 -0.43 -2.13 -9.55
CA TYR A 114 -0.60 -0.92 -10.36
C TYR A 114 0.75 -0.39 -10.82
N PHE A 115 1.05 -0.51 -12.11
CA PHE A 115 2.33 -0.19 -12.75
C PHE A 115 3.55 -0.80 -12.04
N PHE A 116 4.11 -0.09 -11.04
CA PHE A 116 5.29 -0.49 -10.27
C PHE A 116 4.99 -0.73 -8.79
N ILE A 117 3.73 -0.60 -8.39
CA ILE A 117 3.29 -0.74 -7.00
C ILE A 117 2.58 -2.07 -6.86
N LYS A 118 3.22 -2.97 -6.12
CA LYS A 118 2.64 -4.21 -5.65
C LYS A 118 2.41 -4.10 -4.15
N LYS A 119 1.15 -4.08 -3.72
CA LYS A 119 0.77 -3.99 -2.31
C LYS A 119 -0.32 -5.00 -1.97
N LYS A 120 -0.20 -5.63 -0.80
CA LYS A 120 -1.26 -6.44 -0.20
C LYS A 120 -1.94 -5.65 0.90
N TYR A 121 -3.26 -5.76 1.01
CA TYR A 121 -4.07 -5.11 2.04
C TYR A 121 -4.94 -6.16 2.71
N ILE A 122 -4.85 -6.29 4.04
CA ILE A 122 -5.76 -7.16 4.78
C ILE A 122 -7.18 -6.58 4.71
N TYR A 123 -8.15 -7.42 4.40
CA TYR A 123 -9.57 -7.07 4.30
C TYR A 123 -10.31 -7.46 5.58
N ASP A 124 -10.13 -8.72 6.03
CA ASP A 124 -10.78 -9.24 7.24
C ASP A 124 -10.05 -10.46 7.80
N PHE A 125 -10.45 -10.90 8.98
CA PHE A 125 -10.11 -12.25 9.46
C PHE A 125 -11.10 -13.29 8.95
N ILE A 126 -10.66 -14.53 9.02
CA ILE A 126 -11.52 -15.70 8.96
C ILE A 126 -11.60 -16.31 10.37
#